data_AF-A0A1I4CUR0-F1
#
_entry.id   AF-A0A1I4CUR0-F1
#
_cell.length_a   1.000
_cell.length_b   1.000
_cell.length_c   1.000
_cell.angle_alpha   90.00
_cell.angle_beta   90.00
_cell.angle_gamma   90.00
#
_symmetry.space_group_name_H-M   'P 1'
#
loop_
_entity.id
_entity.type
_entity.pdbx_description
1 polymer ?
#
loop_
_entity_poly.entity_id
_entity_poly.type
_entity_poly.pdbx_seq_one_letter_code
_entity_poly.pdbx_strand_id
1 'polypeptide(L)'
;MLANILATGAIAWVLATASPFEPNQQHALAEISVRIFHGGFGPTFVRAIFAGWLIGLMVWILPAVGSARPLIIIAITYVVAIGRFSHLIAGSVDAFYAVAIGEASWFDYAYRFFLPTLLGNVVGGVALVAGLNYGQVAPQLNPNGSKSSQSRPSPN
;
A
#
# COMPACT_ATOMS: atom_id res chain seq x y z
N MET A 1 0.91 -10.60 -8.80
CA MET A 1 1.97 -10.37 -7.79
C MET A 1 3.34 -10.77 -8.32
N LEU A 2 3.57 -12.04 -8.71
CA LEU A 2 4.88 -12.51 -9.19
C LEU A 2 5.45 -11.67 -10.35
N ALA A 3 4.66 -11.39 -11.37
CA ALA A 3 5.09 -10.54 -12.50
C ALA A 3 5.55 -9.15 -12.04
N ASN A 4 4.86 -8.54 -11.07
CA ASN A 4 5.24 -7.22 -10.54
C ASN A 4 6.58 -7.31 -9.80
N ILE A 5 6.77 -8.33 -8.96
CA ILE A 5 8.03 -8.54 -8.23
C ILE A 5 9.19 -8.79 -9.19
N LEU A 6 9.00 -9.63 -10.21
CA LEU A 6 10.01 -9.87 -11.25
C LEU A 6 10.35 -8.59 -12.01
N ALA A 7 9.36 -7.78 -12.38
CA ALA A 7 9.60 -6.50 -13.02
C ALA A 7 10.41 -5.55 -12.14
N THR A 8 10.10 -5.45 -10.84
CA THR A 8 10.87 -4.62 -9.89
C THR A 8 12.31 -5.09 -9.74
N GLY A 9 12.53 -6.42 -9.70
CA GLY A 9 13.86 -7.00 -9.66
C GLY A 9 14.66 -6.74 -10.94
N ALA A 10 14.03 -6.86 -12.11
CA ALA A 10 14.66 -6.55 -13.39
C ALA A 10 15.08 -5.07 -13.49
N ILE A 11 14.20 -4.15 -13.07
CA ILE A 11 14.51 -2.71 -13.03
C ILE A 11 15.68 -2.45 -12.07
N ALA A 12 15.61 -2.98 -10.85
CA ALA A 12 16.68 -2.81 -9.86
C ALA A 12 18.03 -3.36 -10.35
N TRP A 13 18.03 -4.50 -11.03
CA TRP A 13 19.23 -5.09 -11.63
C TRP A 13 19.84 -4.20 -12.72
N VAL A 14 19.01 -3.66 -13.62
CA VAL A 14 19.47 -2.71 -14.65
C VAL A 14 20.05 -1.46 -14.01
N LEU A 15 19.40 -0.91 -12.99
CA LEU A 15 19.91 0.25 -12.26
C LEU A 15 21.25 -0.02 -11.58
N ALA A 16 21.45 -1.22 -11.04
CA ALA A 16 22.70 -1.61 -10.37
C ALA A 16 23.85 -1.88 -11.36
N THR A 17 23.57 -2.44 -12.53
CA THR A 17 24.60 -2.90 -13.48
C THR A 17 24.91 -1.91 -14.59
N ALA A 18 23.89 -1.25 -15.15
CA ALA A 18 24.07 -0.31 -16.25
C ALA A 18 24.59 1.05 -15.79
N SER A 19 24.50 1.34 -14.49
CA SER A 19 25.04 2.57 -13.87
C SER A 19 24.64 3.84 -14.64
N PRO A 20 23.33 4.06 -14.96
CA PRO A 20 22.91 5.13 -15.88
C PRO A 20 23.03 6.54 -15.29
N PHE A 21 23.37 6.65 -14.01
CA PHE A 21 23.35 7.87 -13.22
C PHE A 21 24.76 8.33 -12.84
N GLU A 22 24.92 9.60 -12.51
CA GLU A 22 26.18 10.13 -11.99
C GLU A 22 26.49 9.58 -10.58
N PRO A 23 27.76 9.58 -10.13
CA PRO A 23 28.14 8.98 -8.83
C PRO A 23 27.37 9.53 -7.62
N ASN A 24 27.08 10.83 -7.60
CA ASN A 24 26.27 11.49 -6.56
C ASN A 24 24.83 10.93 -6.49
N GLN A 25 24.21 10.65 -7.64
CA GLN A 25 22.86 10.11 -7.75
C GLN A 25 22.83 8.63 -7.34
N GLN A 26 23.87 7.86 -7.67
CA GLN A 26 24.01 6.47 -7.24
C GLN A 26 24.15 6.36 -5.73
N HIS A 27 24.94 7.25 -5.10
CA HIS A 27 25.03 7.30 -3.64
C HIS A 27 23.68 7.60 -2.99
N ALA A 28 22.90 8.53 -3.55
CA ALA A 28 21.56 8.83 -3.05
C ALA A 28 20.61 7.63 -3.19
N LEU A 29 20.66 6.90 -4.31
CA LEU A 29 19.90 5.66 -4.52
C LEU A 29 20.28 4.59 -3.50
N ALA A 30 21.58 4.37 -3.27
CA ALA A 30 22.07 3.43 -2.27
C ALA A 30 21.56 3.81 -0.87
N GLU A 31 21.67 5.08 -0.48
CA GLU A 31 21.20 5.57 0.83
C GLU A 31 19.68 5.43 1.00
N ILE A 32 18.89 5.67 -0.06
CA ILE A 32 17.43 5.45 -0.02
C ILE A 32 17.13 3.96 0.14
N SER A 33 17.83 3.11 -0.61
CA SER A 33 17.56 1.67 -0.67
C SER A 33 17.77 0.96 0.68
N VAL A 34 18.83 1.29 1.41
CA VAL A 34 19.14 0.65 2.71
C VAL A 34 18.15 1.06 3.80
N ARG A 35 17.59 2.27 3.73
CA ARG A 35 16.65 2.78 4.75
C ARG A 35 15.37 1.95 4.87
N ILE A 36 15.03 1.13 3.87
CA ILE A 36 13.85 0.26 3.93
C ILE A 36 13.99 -0.85 4.99
N PHE A 37 15.22 -1.18 5.40
CA PHE A 37 15.52 -2.24 6.36
C PHE A 37 15.64 -1.76 7.82
N HIS A 38 15.70 -0.45 8.08
CA HIS A 38 16.00 0.10 9.40
C HIS A 38 14.91 -0.11 10.46
N GLY A 39 13.66 -0.37 10.06
CA GLY A 39 12.51 -0.42 10.97
C GLY A 39 12.35 -1.72 11.77
N GLY A 40 12.98 -2.82 11.36
CA GLY A 40 12.66 -4.15 11.90
C GLY A 40 11.22 -4.61 11.56
N PHE A 41 10.85 -5.83 11.94
CA PHE A 41 9.62 -6.47 11.47
C PHE A 41 8.34 -5.70 11.87
N GLY A 42 8.19 -5.36 13.15
CA GLY A 42 6.98 -4.74 13.69
C GLY A 42 6.67 -3.37 13.08
N PRO A 43 7.61 -2.40 13.12
CA PRO A 43 7.41 -1.10 12.49
C PRO A 43 7.17 -1.17 10.98
N THR A 44 7.86 -2.06 10.26
CA THR A 44 7.59 -2.30 8.82
C THR A 44 6.18 -2.83 8.60
N PHE A 45 5.72 -3.78 9.42
CA PHE A 45 4.37 -4.33 9.36
C PHE A 45 3.29 -3.26 9.59
N VAL A 46 3.45 -2.42 10.62
CA VAL A 46 2.51 -1.33 10.91
C VAL A 46 2.47 -0.30 9.77
N ARG A 47 3.64 0.13 9.27
CA ARG A 47 3.71 1.02 8.10
C ARG A 47 3.04 0.40 6.87
N ALA A 48 3.17 -0.91 6.69
CA ALA A 48 2.55 -1.65 5.61
C ALA A 48 1.02 -1.75 5.73
N ILE A 49 0.47 -1.80 6.94
CA ILE A 49 -0.98 -1.69 7.14
C ILE A 49 -1.49 -0.37 6.59
N PHE A 50 -0.86 0.75 6.96
CA PHE A 50 -1.26 2.06 6.46
C PHE A 50 -1.08 2.18 4.94
N ALA A 51 0.00 1.63 4.37
CA ALA A 51 0.18 1.57 2.92
C ALA A 51 -0.96 0.81 2.24
N GLY A 52 -1.30 -0.39 2.74
CA GLY A 52 -2.39 -1.21 2.22
C GLY A 52 -3.74 -0.51 2.32
N TRP A 53 -3.97 0.20 3.41
CA TRP A 53 -5.16 1.00 3.61
C TRP A 53 -5.28 2.13 2.57
N LEU A 54 -4.22 2.93 2.39
CA LEU A 54 -4.20 4.03 1.43
C LEU A 54 -4.41 3.57 -0.02
N ILE A 55 -3.74 2.50 -0.44
CA ILE A 55 -3.89 1.94 -1.79
C ILE A 55 -5.28 1.29 -1.95
N GLY A 56 -5.79 0.62 -0.91
CA GLY A 56 -7.17 0.11 -0.89
C GLY A 56 -8.19 1.22 -1.07
N LEU A 57 -8.01 2.35 -0.37
CA LEU A 57 -8.88 3.52 -0.47
C LEU A 57 -8.82 4.12 -1.87
N MET A 58 -7.62 4.26 -2.43
CA MET A 58 -7.43 4.75 -3.80
C MET A 58 -8.23 3.93 -4.79
N VAL A 59 -8.08 2.60 -4.79
CA VAL A 59 -8.78 1.70 -5.71
C VAL A 59 -10.29 1.77 -5.49
N TRP A 60 -10.73 1.95 -4.24
CA TRP A 60 -12.14 2.08 -3.89
C TRP A 60 -12.79 3.35 -4.44
N ILE A 61 -12.12 4.50 -4.34
CA ILE A 61 -12.68 5.79 -4.78
C ILE A 61 -12.48 6.05 -6.27
N LEU A 62 -11.49 5.40 -6.91
CA LEU A 62 -11.13 5.65 -8.31
C LEU A 62 -12.28 5.53 -9.32
N PRO A 63 -13.24 4.60 -9.17
CA PRO A 63 -14.41 4.53 -10.04
C PRO A 63 -15.30 5.78 -9.97
N ALA A 64 -15.39 6.43 -8.81
CA ALA A 64 -16.30 7.54 -8.53
C ALA A 64 -15.75 8.92 -8.93
N VAL A 65 -14.44 9.06 -9.14
CA VAL A 65 -13.78 10.38 -9.29
C VAL A 65 -13.62 10.87 -10.74
N GLY A 66 -14.20 10.18 -11.73
CA GLY A 66 -14.30 10.68 -13.11
C GLY A 66 -12.98 11.12 -13.73
N SER A 67 -12.86 12.40 -14.10
CA SER A 67 -11.65 13.00 -14.68
C SER A 67 -10.54 13.28 -13.66
N ALA A 68 -10.83 13.28 -12.36
CA ALA A 68 -9.85 13.53 -11.31
C ALA A 68 -8.98 12.31 -10.96
N ARG A 69 -9.17 11.17 -11.63
CA ARG A 69 -8.42 9.91 -11.37
C ARG A 69 -6.89 10.09 -11.29
N PRO A 70 -6.22 10.77 -12.24
CA PRO A 70 -4.77 10.91 -12.17
C PRO A 70 -4.33 11.70 -10.93
N LEU A 71 -5.07 12.75 -10.57
CA LEU A 71 -4.79 13.56 -9.38
C LEU A 71 -4.86 12.74 -8.10
N ILE A 72 -5.89 11.88 -7.97
CA ILE A 72 -6.05 10.99 -6.82
C ILE A 72 -4.89 9.97 -6.74
N ILE A 73 -4.51 9.38 -7.87
CA ILE A 73 -3.37 8.44 -7.92
C ILE A 73 -2.08 9.13 -7.48
N ILE A 74 -1.79 10.31 -8.02
CA ILE A 74 -0.59 11.08 -7.66
C ILE A 74 -0.64 11.48 -6.19
N ALA A 75 -1.77 12.00 -5.70
CA ALA A 75 -1.90 12.42 -4.31
C ALA A 75 -1.67 11.26 -3.33
N ILE A 76 -2.30 10.11 -3.56
CA ILE A 76 -2.17 8.96 -2.65
C ILE A 76 -0.78 8.34 -2.74
N THR A 77 -0.23 8.16 -3.95
CA THR A 77 1.13 7.62 -4.10
C THR A 77 2.19 8.57 -3.53
N TYR A 78 1.97 9.89 -3.62
CA TYR A 78 2.81 10.90 -2.97
C TYR A 78 2.74 10.79 -1.45
N VAL A 79 1.54 10.66 -0.86
CA VAL A 79 1.38 10.44 0.59
C VAL A 79 2.08 9.16 1.04
N VAL A 80 1.99 8.08 0.24
CA VAL A 80 2.72 6.83 0.49
C VAL A 80 4.23 7.05 0.51
N ALA A 81 4.75 7.81 -0.46
CA ALA A 81 6.17 8.10 -0.57
C ALA A 81 6.69 8.97 0.58
N ILE A 82 6.04 10.11 0.89
CA ILE A 82 6.49 11.02 1.95
C ILE A 82 6.33 10.40 3.35
N GLY A 83 5.27 9.60 3.55
CA GLY A 83 5.05 8.87 4.79
C GLY A 83 6.00 7.69 4.97
N ARG A 84 6.80 7.37 3.93
CA ARG A 84 7.72 6.23 3.89
C ARG A 84 6.99 4.93 4.26
N PHE A 85 5.77 4.79 3.78
CA PHE A 85 4.96 3.60 4.05
C PHE A 85 5.48 2.42 3.25
N SER A 86 5.56 1.26 3.90
CA SER A 86 6.05 0.03 3.28
C SER A 86 5.00 -0.52 2.33
N HIS A 87 5.13 -0.19 1.04
CA HIS A 87 4.31 -0.77 -0.02
C HIS A 87 5.12 -1.81 -0.79
N LEU A 88 4.64 -3.06 -0.82
CA LEU A 88 5.42 -4.21 -1.27
C LEU A 88 6.04 -4.00 -2.66
N ILE A 89 5.23 -3.57 -3.63
CA ILE A 89 5.71 -3.42 -5.01
C ILE A 89 6.67 -2.24 -5.15
N ALA A 90 6.35 -1.11 -4.52
CA ALA A 90 7.16 0.10 -4.68
C ALA A 90 8.50 -0.05 -3.96
N GLY A 91 8.47 -0.55 -2.73
CA GLY A 91 9.66 -0.83 -1.94
C GLY A 91 10.49 -2.01 -2.44
N SER A 92 9.93 -2.91 -3.24
CA SER A 92 10.69 -4.01 -3.83
C SER A 92 11.82 -3.52 -4.75
N VAL A 93 11.64 -2.40 -5.47
CA VAL A 93 12.73 -1.84 -6.31
C VAL A 93 13.92 -1.45 -5.43
N ASP A 94 13.65 -0.69 -4.36
CA ASP A 94 14.68 -0.28 -3.39
C ASP A 94 15.33 -1.49 -2.72
N ALA A 95 14.53 -2.44 -2.25
CA ALA A 95 15.03 -3.61 -1.55
C ALA A 95 15.86 -4.53 -2.47
N PHE A 96 15.46 -4.72 -3.73
CA PHE A 96 16.26 -5.45 -4.72
C PHE A 96 17.52 -4.68 -5.10
N TYR A 97 17.44 -3.36 -5.22
CA TYR A 97 18.61 -2.54 -5.56
C TYR A 97 19.68 -2.66 -4.48
N ALA A 98 19.31 -2.54 -3.19
CA ALA A 98 20.21 -2.74 -2.07
C ALA A 98 20.89 -4.12 -2.08
N VAL A 99 20.13 -5.18 -2.41
CA VAL A 99 20.69 -6.54 -2.55
C VAL A 99 21.63 -6.63 -3.75
N ALA A 100 21.28 -6.02 -4.88
CA ALA A 100 22.08 -6.05 -6.11
C ALA A 100 23.43 -5.33 -5.95
N ILE A 101 23.50 -4.25 -5.18
CA ILE A 101 24.74 -3.52 -4.88
C ILE A 101 25.51 -4.10 -3.68
N GLY A 102 24.99 -5.13 -3.01
CA GLY A 102 25.64 -5.81 -1.89
C GLY A 102 25.45 -5.15 -0.51
N GLU A 103 24.60 -4.14 -0.39
CA GLU A 103 24.31 -3.42 0.86
C GLU A 103 23.27 -4.13 1.76
N ALA A 104 22.55 -5.12 1.21
CA ALA A 104 21.59 -5.94 1.95
C ALA A 104 21.68 -7.41 1.55
N SER A 105 21.36 -8.31 2.48
CA SER A 105 21.28 -9.73 2.17
C SER A 105 19.91 -10.13 1.63
N TRP A 106 19.84 -11.27 0.94
CA TRP A 106 18.57 -11.91 0.58
C TRP A 106 17.69 -12.22 1.81
N PHE A 107 18.31 -12.44 2.97
CA PHE A 107 17.60 -12.62 4.23
C PHE A 107 16.95 -11.32 4.72
N ASP A 108 17.64 -10.19 4.63
CA ASP A 108 17.08 -8.87 4.94
C ASP A 108 15.88 -8.57 4.03
N TYR A 109 16.01 -8.84 2.73
CA TYR A 109 14.90 -8.75 1.77
C TYR A 109 13.71 -9.60 2.22
N ALA A 110 13.90 -10.90 2.44
CA ALA A 110 12.80 -11.81 2.73
C ALA A 110 12.13 -11.52 4.08
N TYR A 111 12.91 -11.34 5.14
CA TYR A 111 12.40 -11.30 6.52
C TYR A 111 12.14 -9.89 7.04
N ARG A 112 12.99 -8.91 6.71
CA ARG A 112 12.88 -7.54 7.26
C ARG A 112 12.01 -6.63 6.40
N PHE A 113 11.90 -6.94 5.10
CA PHE A 113 11.06 -6.21 4.15
C PHE A 113 9.86 -7.01 3.66
N PHE A 114 10.07 -8.07 2.87
CA PHE A 114 9.03 -8.72 2.07
C PHE A 114 7.90 -9.30 2.93
N LEU A 115 8.24 -10.14 3.92
CA LEU A 115 7.26 -10.79 4.78
C LEU A 115 6.40 -9.79 5.58
N PRO A 116 6.96 -8.88 6.40
CA PRO A 116 6.15 -7.93 7.15
C PRO A 116 5.37 -6.98 6.23
N THR A 117 5.95 -6.59 5.08
CA THR A 117 5.27 -5.69 4.14
C THR A 117 4.09 -6.35 3.45
N LEU A 118 4.25 -7.60 3.00
CA LEU A 118 3.17 -8.37 2.37
C LEU A 118 2.01 -8.55 3.36
N LEU A 119 2.30 -9.00 4.58
CA LEU A 119 1.28 -9.21 5.60
C LEU A 119 0.55 -7.91 5.93
N GLY A 120 1.28 -6.82 6.16
CA GLY A 120 0.67 -5.53 6.48
C GLY A 120 -0.18 -4.99 5.34
N ASN A 121 0.31 -5.05 4.09
CA ASN A 121 -0.45 -4.58 2.93
C ASN A 121 -1.76 -5.36 2.74
N VAL A 122 -1.72 -6.69 2.89
CA VAL A 122 -2.92 -7.54 2.81
C VAL A 122 -3.89 -7.21 3.93
N VAL A 123 -3.41 -7.17 5.19
CA VAL A 123 -4.26 -6.87 6.35
C VAL A 123 -4.92 -5.50 6.21
N GLY A 124 -4.16 -4.45 5.89
CA GLY A 124 -4.68 -3.10 5.74
C GLY A 124 -5.69 -2.95 4.60
N GLY A 125 -5.37 -3.52 3.43
CA GLY A 125 -6.26 -3.46 2.27
C GLY A 125 -7.57 -4.21 2.48
N VAL A 126 -7.50 -5.44 3.01
CA VAL A 126 -8.69 -6.26 3.29
C VAL A 126 -9.55 -5.64 4.37
N ALA A 127 -8.95 -5.15 5.46
CA ALA A 127 -9.68 -4.53 6.57
C ALA A 127 -10.50 -3.31 6.10
N LEU A 128 -9.91 -2.44 5.26
CA LEU A 128 -10.63 -1.31 4.72
C LEU A 128 -11.81 -1.75 3.84
N VAL A 129 -11.54 -2.60 2.85
CA VAL A 129 -12.58 -3.02 1.89
C VAL A 129 -13.71 -3.74 2.61
N ALA A 130 -13.40 -4.60 3.58
CA ALA A 130 -14.40 -5.25 4.41
C ALA A 130 -15.23 -4.24 5.21
N GLY A 131 -14.59 -3.25 5.84
CA GLY A 131 -15.26 -2.20 6.59
C GLY A 131 -16.19 -1.33 5.73
N LEU A 132 -15.74 -0.93 4.54
CA LEU A 132 -16.53 -0.14 3.60
C LEU A 132 -17.73 -0.94 3.07
N ASN A 133 -17.52 -2.20 2.69
CA ASN A 133 -18.60 -3.11 2.27
C ASN A 133 -19.63 -3.31 3.39
N TYR A 134 -19.18 -3.58 4.61
CA TYR A 134 -20.07 -3.76 5.75
C TYR A 134 -20.89 -2.50 6.02
N GLY A 135 -20.26 -1.32 6.02
CA GLY A 135 -20.94 -0.04 6.22
C GLY A 135 -22.00 0.29 5.16
N GLN A 136 -21.80 -0.16 3.91
CA GLN A 136 -22.78 0.01 2.83
C GLN A 136 -23.98 -0.92 2.96
N VAL A 137 -23.79 -2.15 3.44
CA VAL A 137 -24.84 -3.18 3.53
C VAL A 137 -25.59 -3.15 4.85
N ALA A 138 -24.94 -2.80 5.97
CA ALA A 138 -25.54 -2.81 7.31
C ALA A 138 -26.85 -2.01 7.43
N PRO A 139 -27.03 -0.82 6.79
CA PRO A 139 -28.29 -0.10 6.82
C PRO A 139 -29.45 -0.83 6.13
N GLN A 140 -29.17 -1.69 5.14
CA GLN A 140 -30.18 -2.46 4.39
C GLN A 140 -30.67 -3.69 5.16
N LEU A 141 -29.90 -4.14 6.15
CA LEU A 141 -30.20 -5.30 7.00
C LEU A 141 -30.98 -4.92 8.27
N ASN A 142 -31.37 -3.66 8.45
CA ASN A 142 -32.24 -3.18 9.54
C ASN A 142 -33.66 -2.81 9.03
N PRO A 143 -34.58 -3.78 8.81
CA PRO A 143 -35.96 -3.51 8.39
C PRO A 143 -36.84 -2.78 9.42
N ASN A 144 -36.36 -2.53 10.65
CA ASN A 144 -37.21 -2.08 11.76
C ASN A 144 -37.16 -0.57 12.05
N GLY A 145 -36.46 0.23 11.25
CA GLY A 145 -36.39 1.70 11.42
C GLY A 145 -37.57 2.50 10.84
N SER A 146 -38.50 1.88 10.11
CA SER A 146 -39.55 2.61 9.36
C SER A 146 -41.00 2.35 9.82
N LYS A 147 -41.22 1.65 10.94
CA LYS A 147 -42.58 1.30 11.42
C LYS A 147 -42.93 1.88 12.80
N SER A 148 -42.60 3.14 13.08
CA SER A 148 -43.02 3.81 14.33
C SER A 148 -43.87 5.09 14.15
N SER A 149 -44.27 5.46 12.92
CA SER A 149 -45.16 6.62 12.70
C SER A 149 -46.57 6.29 12.16
N GLN A 150 -46.92 5.00 12.03
CA GLN A 150 -48.30 4.59 11.74
C GLN A 150 -48.94 3.97 12.98
N SER A 151 -49.03 4.77 14.04
CA SER A 151 -49.91 4.47 15.16
C SER A 151 -50.63 5.75 15.57
N ARG A 152 -51.86 5.91 15.06
CA ARG A 152 -53.07 6.28 15.85
C ARG A 152 -54.32 6.40 14.97
N PRO A 153 -55.52 6.22 15.55
CA PRO A 153 -56.58 5.36 15.01
C PRO A 153 -57.76 6.16 14.44
N SER A 154 -58.63 5.46 13.71
CA SER A 154 -59.96 5.94 13.32
C SER A 154 -60.79 6.35 14.54
N PRO A 155 -61.58 7.42 14.44
CA PRO A 155 -63.02 7.24 14.70
C PRO A 155 -63.96 8.03 13.77
N ASN A 156 -65.06 7.32 13.46
CA ASN A 156 -66.38 7.71 12.92
C ASN A 156 -66.47 8.05 11.43
#